data_AF-A0A840PWM4-F1
#
_entry.id   AF-A0A840PWM4-F1
#
_cell.length_a   1.000
_cell.length_b   1.000
_cell.length_c   1.000
_cell.angle_alpha   90.00
_cell.angle_beta   90.00
_cell.angle_gamma   90.00
#
_symmetry.space_group_name_H-M   'P 1'
#
loop_
_entity.id
_entity.type
_entity.pdbx_description
1 polymer ?
#
loop_
_entity_poly.entity_id
_entity_poly.type
_entity_poly.pdbx_seq_one_letter_code
_entity_poly.pdbx_strand_id
1 'polypeptide(L)'
;MTEQFEFTTTEATKLTAEAGDLSGVFGEDVRADATQIIGRYPESRSALLPMLHLVQSVQGYVSAEGIQFCAEQLALSTAEVSAVATFYTMYKRKPCGQHLVSVCTNTMCATLGGDAIYRKLGEHLGVGHDETAGTPGEEGSITLEHAECLAACDFAPVLQVNYEYYDNQSPEQALELVKALQRGEKPAPTRGPALSDFRGAERQLAGFFDDLESTVAGPSAAVETVRGAQLAHERGWIAPSMPDDVELPPLPEKK
;
A
#
# COMPACT_ATOMS: atom_id res chain seq x y z
N MET A 1 36.77 29.64 21.29
CA MET A 1 36.75 29.51 19.83
C MET A 1 35.37 29.02 19.45
N THR A 2 34.47 29.96 19.26
CA THR A 2 33.09 29.74 18.79
C THR A 2 33.12 30.11 17.32
N GLU A 3 33.22 29.12 16.44
CA GLU A 3 33.11 29.36 15.00
C GLU A 3 31.65 29.62 14.67
N GLN A 4 31.38 30.89 14.34
CA GLN A 4 30.16 31.33 13.70
C GLN A 4 30.19 30.80 12.27
N PHE A 5 29.32 29.85 11.94
CA PHE A 5 29.03 29.53 10.55
C PHE A 5 28.07 30.59 10.01
N GLU A 6 28.60 31.52 9.23
CA GLU A 6 27.84 32.43 8.38
C GLU A 6 27.09 31.62 7.32
N PHE A 7 25.76 31.58 7.44
CA PHE A 7 24.88 31.11 6.37
C PHE A 7 24.82 32.21 5.31
N THR A 8 25.76 32.19 4.36
CA THR A 8 25.68 33.04 3.17
C THR A 8 24.49 32.62 2.32
N THR A 9 23.64 33.59 2.02
CA THR A 9 22.42 33.52 1.22
C THR A 9 22.70 32.98 -0.18
N THR A 10 22.54 31.66 -0.38
CA THR A 10 22.42 31.09 -1.73
C THR A 10 21.06 31.47 -2.28
N GLU A 11 21.06 32.03 -3.49
CA GLU A 11 19.90 32.50 -4.24
C GLU A 11 18.66 31.62 -4.06
N ALA A 12 17.58 32.26 -3.61
CA ALA A 12 16.25 31.69 -3.68
C ALA A 12 15.85 31.53 -5.15
N THR A 13 16.19 30.38 -5.73
CA THR A 13 15.56 29.91 -6.96
C THR A 13 14.06 29.85 -6.69
N LYS A 14 13.31 30.76 -7.34
CA LYS A 14 11.85 30.78 -7.31
C LYS A 14 11.32 29.40 -7.73
N LEU A 15 10.89 28.59 -6.77
CA LEU A 15 9.94 27.51 -7.01
C LEU A 15 8.55 28.14 -7.18
N THR A 16 8.36 28.86 -8.29
CA THR A 16 7.01 29.02 -8.82
C THR A 16 6.83 27.86 -9.78
N ALA A 17 6.25 26.77 -9.29
CA ALA A 17 5.66 25.77 -10.17
C ALA A 17 4.61 26.53 -10.99
N GLU A 18 4.88 26.74 -12.28
CA GLU A 18 3.82 27.16 -13.18
C GLU A 18 2.75 26.08 -13.13
N ALA A 19 1.52 26.47 -12.79
CA ALA A 19 0.39 25.56 -12.75
C ALA A 19 0.15 25.03 -14.16
N GLY A 20 0.78 23.89 -14.46
CA GLY A 20 0.59 23.18 -15.72
C GLY A 20 -0.87 22.74 -15.85
N ASP A 21 -1.35 22.69 -17.09
CA ASP A 21 -2.69 22.17 -17.37
C ASP A 21 -2.77 20.67 -17.00
N LEU A 22 -3.42 20.38 -15.88
CA LEU A 22 -3.61 19.01 -15.38
C LEU A 22 -4.69 18.23 -16.13
N SER A 23 -5.46 18.87 -17.02
CA SER A 23 -6.58 18.22 -17.73
C SER A 23 -6.13 17.09 -18.67
N GLY A 24 -4.89 17.15 -19.17
CA GLY A 24 -4.30 16.10 -20.00
C GLY A 24 -3.94 14.81 -19.24
N VAL A 25 -3.84 14.87 -17.90
CA VAL A 25 -3.50 13.73 -17.03
C VAL A 25 -4.69 13.28 -16.20
N PHE A 26 -5.42 14.25 -15.62
CA PHE A 26 -6.60 14.03 -14.79
C PHE A 26 -7.81 14.65 -15.48
N GLY A 27 -8.44 13.83 -16.33
CA GLY A 27 -9.60 14.17 -17.13
C GLY A 27 -10.88 14.40 -16.31
N GLU A 28 -11.98 14.66 -17.01
CA GLU A 28 -13.29 14.92 -16.39
C GLU A 28 -13.79 13.72 -15.58
N ASP A 29 -13.52 12.50 -16.03
CA ASP A 29 -13.84 11.25 -15.34
C ASP A 29 -13.12 11.15 -13.99
N VAL A 30 -11.82 11.42 -13.95
CA VAL A 30 -11.03 11.39 -12.71
C VAL A 30 -11.47 12.51 -11.75
N ARG A 31 -11.85 13.66 -12.27
CA ARG A 31 -12.39 14.78 -11.46
C ARG A 31 -13.77 14.47 -10.89
N ALA A 32 -14.60 13.74 -11.64
CA ALA A 32 -15.88 13.23 -11.13
C ALA A 32 -15.66 12.23 -10.00
N ASP A 33 -14.72 11.28 -10.17
CA ASP A 33 -14.31 10.33 -9.14
C ASP A 33 -13.77 11.06 -7.89
N ALA A 34 -12.92 12.07 -8.06
CA ALA A 34 -12.44 12.91 -6.96
C ALA A 34 -13.58 13.59 -6.20
N THR A 35 -14.56 14.15 -6.92
CA THR A 35 -15.76 14.76 -6.31
C THR A 35 -16.55 13.75 -5.48
N GLN A 36 -16.70 12.51 -5.98
CA GLN A 36 -17.36 11.44 -5.23
C GLN A 36 -16.59 11.07 -3.96
N ILE A 37 -15.25 10.96 -4.03
CA ILE A 37 -14.40 10.70 -2.87
C ILE A 37 -14.55 11.80 -1.82
N ILE A 38 -14.49 13.08 -2.22
CA ILE A 38 -14.65 14.23 -1.32
C ILE A 38 -16.01 14.20 -0.63
N GLY A 39 -17.07 13.87 -1.37
CA GLY A 39 -18.44 13.77 -0.85
C GLY A 39 -18.66 12.70 0.23
N ARG A 40 -17.72 11.77 0.43
CA ARG A 40 -17.78 10.75 1.50
C ARG A 40 -17.47 11.33 2.89
N TYR A 41 -16.93 12.54 2.95
CA TYR A 41 -16.43 13.14 4.19
C TYR A 41 -17.08 14.48 4.49
N PRO A 42 -17.31 14.82 5.77
CA PRO A 42 -17.78 16.14 6.16
C PRO A 42 -16.74 17.24 5.91
N GLU A 43 -15.45 16.88 5.99
CA GLU A 43 -14.31 17.79 5.79
C GLU A 43 -13.48 17.30 4.60
N SER A 44 -13.29 18.15 3.58
CA SER A 44 -12.62 17.78 2.32
C SER A 44 -11.22 17.19 2.53
N ARG A 45 -10.44 17.76 3.45
CA ARG A 45 -9.08 17.28 3.79
C ARG A 45 -9.03 15.80 4.18
N SER A 46 -10.12 15.24 4.72
CA SER A 46 -10.19 13.83 5.13
C SER A 46 -10.17 12.88 3.94
N ALA A 47 -10.45 13.41 2.75
CA ALA A 47 -10.44 12.67 1.49
C ALA A 47 -9.03 12.48 0.90
N LEU A 48 -7.98 13.06 1.52
CA LEU A 48 -6.63 13.04 0.95
C LEU A 48 -6.06 11.63 0.73
N LEU A 49 -6.28 10.70 1.66
CA LEU A 49 -5.75 9.34 1.55
C LEU A 49 -6.35 8.58 0.33
N PRO A 50 -7.68 8.46 0.17
CA PRO A 50 -8.25 7.84 -1.03
C PRO A 50 -7.97 8.63 -2.31
N MET A 51 -7.79 9.96 -2.24
CA MET A 51 -7.38 10.77 -3.39
C MET A 51 -5.98 10.42 -3.89
N LEU A 52 -5.04 10.13 -3.00
CA LEU A 52 -3.70 9.67 -3.39
C LEU A 52 -3.74 8.30 -4.06
N HIS A 53 -4.61 7.38 -3.59
CA HIS A 53 -4.86 6.11 -4.29
C HIS A 53 -5.49 6.33 -5.68
N LEU A 54 -6.42 7.28 -5.82
CA LEU A 54 -6.98 7.64 -7.12
C LEU A 54 -5.89 8.14 -8.09
N VAL A 55 -4.96 8.97 -7.62
CA VAL A 55 -3.79 9.40 -8.42
C VAL A 55 -2.94 8.20 -8.87
N GLN A 56 -2.61 7.28 -7.96
CA GLN A 56 -1.85 6.08 -8.30
C GLN A 56 -2.61 5.17 -9.28
N SER A 57 -3.94 5.14 -9.23
CA SER A 57 -4.74 4.38 -10.20
C SER A 57 -4.62 4.87 -11.63
N VAL A 58 -4.30 6.15 -11.82
CA VAL A 58 -4.11 6.77 -13.15
C VAL A 58 -2.67 6.62 -13.61
N GLN A 59 -1.70 6.99 -12.77
CA GLN A 59 -0.29 7.13 -13.17
C GLN A 59 0.62 6.00 -12.69
N GLY A 60 0.15 5.12 -11.81
CA GLY A 60 0.93 4.05 -11.20
C GLY A 60 1.87 4.50 -10.07
N TYR A 61 1.81 5.77 -9.66
CA TYR A 61 2.55 6.36 -8.54
C TYR A 61 2.01 7.77 -8.26
N VAL A 62 2.39 8.37 -7.13
CA VAL A 62 2.10 9.75 -6.75
C VAL A 62 3.13 10.69 -7.37
N SER A 63 2.77 11.26 -8.53
CA SER A 63 3.58 12.25 -9.26
C SER A 63 3.47 13.67 -8.67
N ALA A 64 4.28 14.60 -9.18
CA ALA A 64 4.17 16.01 -8.81
C ALA A 64 2.83 16.61 -9.27
N GLU A 65 2.37 16.22 -10.46
CA GLU A 65 1.06 16.57 -11.02
C GLU A 65 -0.06 16.02 -10.14
N GLY A 66 0.08 14.79 -9.63
CA GLY A 66 -0.86 14.18 -8.70
C GLY A 66 -0.93 14.90 -7.35
N ILE A 67 0.22 15.33 -6.82
CA ILE A 67 0.28 16.17 -5.62
C ILE A 67 -0.45 17.50 -5.85
N GLN A 68 -0.19 18.16 -6.99
CA GLN A 68 -0.86 19.41 -7.35
C GLN A 68 -2.36 19.20 -7.52
N PHE A 69 -2.78 18.11 -8.18
CA PHE A 69 -4.19 17.76 -8.35
C PHE A 69 -4.89 17.62 -6.99
N CYS A 70 -4.34 16.83 -6.06
CA CYS A 70 -4.93 16.69 -4.72
C CYS A 70 -4.98 18.03 -3.96
N ALA A 71 -3.92 18.85 -4.07
CA ALA A 71 -3.87 20.17 -3.43
C ALA A 71 -5.00 21.08 -3.95
N GLU A 72 -5.20 21.13 -5.27
CA GLU A 72 -6.28 21.90 -5.91
C GLU A 72 -7.68 21.40 -5.52
N GLN A 73 -7.91 20.08 -5.56
CA GLN A 73 -9.23 19.49 -5.27
C GLN A 73 -9.63 19.65 -3.80
N LEU A 74 -8.67 19.66 -2.87
CA LEU A 74 -8.94 19.66 -1.43
C LEU A 74 -8.71 21.02 -0.76
N ALA A 75 -8.29 22.03 -1.52
CA ALA A 75 -7.86 23.34 -1.01
C ALA A 75 -6.74 23.23 0.05
N LEU A 76 -5.74 22.37 -0.23
CA LEU A 76 -4.54 22.17 0.58
C LEU A 76 -3.31 22.75 -0.13
N SER A 77 -2.22 22.95 0.60
CA SER A 77 -0.91 23.20 -0.01
C SER A 77 -0.30 21.91 -0.55
N THR A 78 0.53 22.02 -1.58
CA THR A 78 1.34 20.89 -2.09
C THR A 78 2.28 20.33 -1.03
N ALA A 79 2.72 21.16 -0.07
CA ALA A 79 3.54 20.74 1.07
C ALA A 79 2.78 19.80 2.02
N GLU A 80 1.51 20.12 2.35
CA GLU A 80 0.66 19.25 3.18
C GLU A 80 0.43 17.90 2.50
N VAL A 81 0.11 17.92 1.20
CA VAL A 81 -0.07 16.69 0.41
C VAL A 81 1.22 15.87 0.36
N SER A 82 2.36 16.53 0.10
CA SER A 82 3.67 15.87 0.07
C SER A 82 4.06 15.26 1.41
N ALA A 83 3.74 15.92 2.52
CA ALA A 83 3.99 15.40 3.86
C ALA A 83 3.22 14.08 4.09
N VAL A 84 1.96 14.01 3.67
CA VAL A 84 1.16 12.78 3.78
C VAL A 84 1.66 11.69 2.83
N ALA A 85 1.95 12.03 1.58
CA ALA A 85 2.46 11.09 0.57
C ALA A 85 3.85 10.52 0.92
N THR A 86 4.63 11.23 1.73
CA THR A 86 5.95 10.74 2.20
C THR A 86 5.86 9.98 3.53
N PHE A 87 4.80 10.20 4.31
CA PHE A 87 4.59 9.56 5.60
C PHE A 87 4.11 8.11 5.45
N TYR A 88 3.16 7.85 4.55
CA TYR A 88 2.62 6.51 4.33
C TYR A 88 3.33 5.79 3.17
N THR A 89 3.81 4.57 3.43
CA THR A 89 4.63 3.78 2.49
C THR A 89 3.87 3.19 1.30
N MET A 90 2.54 3.13 1.38
CA MET A 90 1.68 2.69 0.27
C MET A 90 1.63 3.71 -0.88
N TYR A 91 1.95 4.98 -0.61
CA TYR A 91 2.03 6.01 -1.64
C TYR A 91 3.40 5.97 -2.30
N LYS A 92 3.47 5.33 -3.46
CA LYS A 92 4.67 5.15 -4.25
C LYS A 92 5.04 6.48 -4.88
N ARG A 93 6.25 6.95 -4.62
CA ARG A 93 6.75 8.25 -5.13
C ARG A 93 7.64 8.10 -6.36
N LYS A 94 7.79 6.87 -6.86
CA LYS A 94 8.51 6.52 -8.08
C LYS A 94 7.59 5.65 -8.94
N PRO A 95 7.73 5.67 -10.27
CA PRO A 95 6.94 4.80 -11.14
C PRO A 95 7.05 3.32 -10.77
N CYS A 96 5.91 2.71 -10.46
CA CYS A 96 5.82 1.29 -10.16
C CYS A 96 5.57 0.42 -11.40
N GLY A 97 5.97 -0.84 -11.31
CA GLY A 97 5.62 -1.87 -12.27
C GLY A 97 4.11 -2.13 -12.30
N GLN A 98 3.68 -2.98 -13.24
CA GLN A 98 2.32 -3.52 -13.26
C GLN A 98 2.02 -4.32 -11.98
N HIS A 99 3.07 -4.90 -11.38
CA HIS A 99 2.96 -5.63 -10.11
C HIS A 99 3.92 -5.08 -9.06
N LEU A 100 3.37 -4.70 -7.91
CA LEU A 100 4.11 -4.46 -6.68
C LEU A 100 4.20 -5.78 -5.90
N VAL A 101 5.40 -6.33 -5.77
CA VAL A 101 5.67 -7.58 -5.03
C VAL A 101 6.30 -7.22 -3.69
N SER A 102 5.54 -7.36 -2.61
CA SER A 102 5.93 -7.00 -1.25
C SER A 102 6.24 -8.24 -0.43
N VAL A 103 7.50 -8.40 -0.02
CA VAL A 103 7.95 -9.57 0.76
C VAL A 103 8.07 -9.19 2.22
N CYS A 104 7.33 -9.89 3.09
CA CYS A 104 7.46 -9.71 4.54
C CYS A 104 8.78 -10.32 5.02
N THR A 105 9.61 -9.50 5.67
CA THR A 105 10.88 -9.92 6.29
C THR A 105 10.91 -9.61 7.79
N ASN A 106 9.75 -9.33 8.39
CA ASN A 106 9.65 -9.20 9.84
C ASN A 106 9.81 -10.57 10.51
N THR A 107 10.10 -10.56 11.82
CA THR A 107 10.59 -11.66 12.67
C THR A 107 10.09 -13.06 12.29
N MET A 108 8.77 -13.26 12.22
CA MET A 108 8.20 -14.59 11.92
C MET A 108 8.49 -15.03 10.49
N CYS A 109 8.29 -14.15 9.50
CA CYS A 109 8.59 -14.46 8.11
C CYS A 109 10.10 -14.63 7.90
N ALA A 110 10.95 -13.76 8.45
CA ALA A 110 12.40 -13.91 8.39
C ALA A 110 12.87 -15.28 8.90
N THR A 111 12.37 -15.70 10.07
CA THR A 111 12.72 -17.01 10.67
C THR A 111 12.33 -18.19 9.76
N LEU A 112 11.22 -18.06 9.02
CA LEU A 112 10.68 -19.12 8.17
C LEU A 112 11.14 -19.03 6.70
N GLY A 113 11.95 -18.04 6.32
CA GLY A 113 12.56 -17.94 4.99
C GLY A 113 12.24 -16.67 4.18
N GLY A 114 11.54 -15.69 4.75
CA GLY A 114 11.23 -14.40 4.12
C GLY A 114 12.46 -13.67 3.58
N ASP A 115 13.56 -13.63 4.34
CA ASP A 115 14.83 -13.02 3.88
C ASP A 115 15.43 -13.78 2.70
N ALA A 116 15.28 -15.10 2.67
CA ALA A 116 15.75 -15.94 1.57
C ALA A 116 14.92 -15.71 0.31
N ILE A 117 13.60 -15.55 0.46
CA ILE A 117 12.70 -15.16 -0.63
C ILE A 117 13.11 -13.79 -1.18
N TYR A 118 13.17 -12.76 -0.33
CA TYR A 118 13.47 -11.40 -0.77
C TYR A 118 14.80 -11.32 -1.53
N ARG A 119 15.86 -11.96 -1.01
CA ARG A 119 17.17 -12.01 -1.66
C ARG A 119 17.10 -12.71 -3.03
N LYS A 120 16.45 -13.86 -3.10
CA LYS A 120 16.33 -14.64 -4.34
C LYS A 120 15.56 -13.88 -5.42
N LEU A 121 14.50 -13.17 -5.03
CA LEU A 121 13.75 -12.33 -5.96
C LEU A 121 14.57 -11.11 -6.41
N GLY A 122 15.27 -10.44 -5.49
CA GLY A 122 16.15 -9.32 -5.82
C GLY A 122 17.28 -9.73 -6.77
N GLU A 123 17.90 -10.89 -6.57
CA GLU A 123 18.92 -11.45 -7.47
C GLU A 123 18.37 -11.78 -8.86
N HIS A 124 17.17 -12.38 -8.95
CA HIS A 124 16.52 -12.71 -10.22
C HIS A 124 16.10 -11.46 -11.00
N LEU A 125 15.53 -10.47 -10.31
CA LEU A 125 15.03 -9.24 -10.92
C LEU A 125 16.12 -8.19 -11.16
N GLY A 126 17.25 -8.28 -10.44
CA GLY A 126 18.34 -7.30 -10.51
C GLY A 126 18.00 -5.96 -9.86
N VAL A 127 17.07 -5.95 -8.90
CA VAL A 127 16.56 -4.74 -8.24
C VAL A 127 16.49 -4.91 -6.72
N GLY A 128 16.58 -3.80 -6.00
CA GLY A 128 16.41 -3.73 -4.54
C GLY A 128 15.01 -3.26 -4.13
N HIS A 129 14.92 -2.75 -2.90
CA HIS A 129 13.69 -2.21 -2.34
C HIS A 129 13.24 -0.94 -3.09
N ASP A 130 11.96 -0.90 -3.46
CA ASP A 130 11.31 0.20 -4.17
C ASP A 130 11.97 0.53 -5.52
N GLU A 131 12.51 -0.51 -6.16
CA GLU A 131 13.05 -0.47 -7.52
C GLU A 131 12.23 -1.39 -8.44
N THR A 132 12.20 -1.03 -9.72
CA THR A 132 11.33 -1.67 -10.72
C THR A 132 12.16 -2.36 -11.79
N ALA A 133 11.90 -3.65 -12.02
CA ALA A 133 12.42 -4.42 -13.13
C ALA A 133 11.45 -4.36 -14.33
N GLY A 134 11.99 -4.11 -15.53
CA GLY A 134 11.20 -3.81 -16.73
C GLY A 134 10.81 -2.33 -16.83
N THR A 135 9.97 -1.99 -17.80
CA THR A 135 9.42 -0.64 -17.94
C THR A 135 8.23 -0.47 -16.99
N PRO A 136 8.23 0.53 -16.08
CA PRO A 136 7.11 0.76 -15.16
C PRO A 136 5.75 0.82 -15.87
N GLY A 137 4.78 0.08 -15.34
CA GLY A 137 3.41 -0.01 -15.88
C GLY A 137 3.22 -0.87 -17.12
N GLU A 138 4.29 -1.38 -17.75
CA GLU A 138 4.19 -2.34 -18.85
C GLU A 138 3.95 -3.77 -18.34
N GLU A 139 3.44 -4.63 -19.22
CA GLU A 139 3.12 -6.01 -18.90
C GLU A 139 4.32 -6.75 -18.29
N GLY A 140 4.10 -7.38 -17.13
CA GLY A 140 5.12 -8.17 -16.43
C GLY A 140 6.22 -7.35 -15.74
N SER A 141 6.13 -6.01 -15.72
CA SER A 141 7.04 -5.18 -14.92
C SER A 141 6.76 -5.32 -13.42
N ILE A 142 7.83 -5.45 -12.64
CA ILE A 142 7.77 -5.77 -11.21
C ILE A 142 8.47 -4.70 -10.40
N THR A 143 7.79 -4.10 -9.42
CA THR A 143 8.44 -3.37 -8.32
C THR A 143 8.62 -4.30 -7.13
N LEU A 144 9.85 -4.42 -6.61
CA LEU A 144 10.14 -5.25 -5.46
C LEU A 144 10.15 -4.39 -4.18
N GLU A 145 9.35 -4.77 -3.20
CA GLU A 145 9.26 -4.10 -1.90
C GLU A 145 9.73 -5.02 -0.78
N HIS A 146 10.64 -4.50 0.04
CA HIS A 146 10.99 -5.09 1.32
C HIS A 146 9.97 -4.63 2.36
N ALA A 147 8.95 -5.44 2.59
CA ALA A 147 7.85 -5.07 3.45
C ALA A 147 8.08 -5.47 4.91
N GLU A 148 7.55 -4.65 5.79
CA GLU A 148 7.41 -4.97 7.21
C GLU A 148 6.27 -6.00 7.43
N CYS A 149 5.79 -6.13 8.67
CA CYS A 149 4.74 -7.08 9.01
C CYS A 149 3.46 -6.87 8.18
N LEU A 150 3.10 -7.89 7.38
CA LEU A 150 1.84 -7.95 6.62
C LEU A 150 0.68 -8.59 7.42
N ALA A 151 0.80 -8.65 8.74
CA ALA A 151 -0.24 -9.14 9.67
C ALA A 151 -0.82 -10.55 9.37
N ALA A 152 -0.01 -11.43 8.78
CA ALA A 152 -0.40 -12.79 8.38
C ALA A 152 0.60 -13.85 8.90
N CYS A 153 1.01 -13.70 10.16
CA CYS A 153 2.10 -14.50 10.73
C CYS A 153 1.76 -15.99 10.87
N ASP A 154 0.48 -16.33 10.95
CA ASP A 154 -0.07 -17.69 10.92
C ASP A 154 0.16 -18.40 9.57
N PHE A 155 0.50 -17.65 8.52
CA PHE A 155 0.77 -18.15 7.17
C PHE A 155 2.20 -17.88 6.67
N ALA A 156 3.09 -17.49 7.57
CA ALA A 156 4.46 -17.14 7.23
C ALA A 156 5.22 -18.31 6.56
N PRO A 157 6.09 -18.05 5.56
CA PRO A 157 6.38 -16.74 4.94
C PRO A 157 5.26 -16.25 4.01
N VAL A 158 4.98 -14.94 4.08
CA VAL A 158 3.93 -14.29 3.29
C VAL A 158 4.52 -13.24 2.36
N LEU A 159 4.01 -13.18 1.14
CA LEU A 159 4.16 -12.03 0.26
C LEU A 159 2.82 -11.53 -0.25
N GLN A 160 2.81 -10.27 -0.67
CA GLN A 160 1.70 -9.68 -1.39
C GLN A 160 2.09 -9.36 -2.82
N VAL A 161 1.14 -9.48 -3.74
CA VAL A 161 1.23 -8.92 -5.09
C VAL A 161 0.04 -7.97 -5.26
N ASN A 162 0.31 -6.68 -5.48
CA ASN A 162 -0.74 -5.65 -5.56
C ASN A 162 -1.72 -5.72 -4.38
N TYR A 163 -1.18 -5.92 -3.17
CA TYR A 163 -1.90 -6.07 -1.90
C TYR A 163 -2.72 -7.36 -1.71
N GLU A 164 -2.71 -8.27 -2.68
CA GLU A 164 -3.32 -9.60 -2.55
C GLU A 164 -2.34 -10.62 -1.96
N TYR A 165 -2.84 -11.51 -1.11
CA TYR A 165 -2.01 -12.39 -0.30
C TYR A 165 -1.60 -13.69 -0.99
N TYR A 166 -0.32 -14.02 -0.88
CA TYR A 166 0.28 -15.28 -1.27
C TYR A 166 0.97 -15.86 -0.04
N ASP A 167 0.29 -16.83 0.55
CA ASP A 167 0.59 -17.40 1.87
C ASP A 167 1.48 -18.66 1.75
N ASN A 168 2.16 -19.04 2.84
CA ASN A 168 2.98 -20.26 2.96
C ASN A 168 4.04 -20.42 1.85
N GLN A 169 4.74 -19.34 1.51
CA GLN A 169 5.61 -19.30 0.35
C GLN A 169 7.01 -19.83 0.66
N SER A 170 7.53 -20.66 -0.23
CA SER A 170 8.95 -21.00 -0.30
C SER A 170 9.68 -20.08 -1.29
N PRO A 171 11.03 -19.97 -1.22
CA PRO A 171 11.83 -19.25 -2.21
C PRO A 171 11.57 -19.70 -3.66
N GLU A 172 11.31 -20.98 -3.89
CA GLU A 172 11.01 -21.53 -5.21
C GLU A 172 9.62 -21.14 -5.70
N GLN A 173 8.60 -21.24 -4.84
CA GLN A 173 7.23 -20.83 -5.19
C GLN A 173 7.14 -19.33 -5.47
N ALA A 174 7.78 -18.51 -4.64
CA ALA A 174 7.85 -17.07 -4.83
C ALA A 174 8.54 -16.69 -6.15
N LEU A 175 9.63 -17.38 -6.50
CA LEU A 175 10.33 -17.15 -7.76
C LEU A 175 9.45 -17.53 -8.97
N GLU A 176 8.75 -18.67 -8.92
CA GLU A 176 7.85 -19.07 -9.99
C GLU A 176 6.64 -18.15 -10.11
N LEU A 177 6.10 -17.64 -9.00
CA LEU A 177 5.08 -16.59 -8.99
C LEU A 177 5.58 -15.34 -9.74
N VAL A 178 6.76 -14.82 -9.39
CA VAL A 178 7.34 -13.65 -10.07
C VAL A 178 7.56 -13.91 -11.56
N LYS A 179 8.08 -15.08 -11.94
CA LYS A 179 8.25 -15.43 -13.36
C LYS A 179 6.92 -15.54 -14.09
N ALA A 180 5.86 -16.02 -13.43
CA ALA A 180 4.52 -16.07 -14.01
C ALA A 180 3.98 -14.67 -14.31
N LEU A 181 4.13 -13.75 -13.36
CA LEU A 181 3.79 -12.33 -13.54
C LEU A 181 4.59 -11.72 -14.72
N GLN A 182 5.90 -12.01 -14.82
CA GLN A 182 6.73 -11.57 -15.95
C GLN A 182 6.29 -12.13 -17.32
N ARG A 183 5.52 -13.22 -17.35
CA ARG A 183 4.92 -13.80 -18.57
C ARG A 183 3.50 -13.27 -18.84
N GLY A 184 3.02 -12.30 -18.06
CA GLY A 184 1.66 -11.75 -18.16
C GLY A 184 0.59 -12.65 -17.52
N GLU A 185 0.98 -13.71 -16.81
CA GLU A 185 0.05 -14.56 -16.08
C GLU A 185 -0.35 -13.87 -14.76
N LYS A 186 -1.58 -14.12 -14.30
CA LYS A 186 -2.08 -13.62 -13.00
C LYS A 186 -2.48 -14.81 -12.11
N PRO A 187 -1.52 -15.50 -11.47
CA PRO A 187 -1.83 -16.62 -10.58
C PRO A 187 -2.79 -16.18 -9.48
N ALA A 188 -3.79 -17.01 -9.16
CA ALA A 188 -4.77 -16.68 -8.14
C ALA A 188 -4.10 -16.48 -6.76
N PRO A 189 -4.45 -15.42 -6.01
CA PRO A 189 -4.04 -15.27 -4.61
C PRO A 189 -4.51 -16.43 -3.75
N THR A 190 -3.84 -16.66 -2.61
CA THR A 190 -4.30 -17.67 -1.64
C THR A 190 -5.61 -17.25 -0.97
N ARG A 191 -5.79 -15.94 -0.80
CA ARG A 191 -6.99 -15.30 -0.23
C ARG A 191 -7.12 -13.89 -0.77
N GLY A 192 -8.35 -13.38 -0.75
CA GLY A 192 -8.72 -12.14 -1.44
C GLY A 192 -9.28 -12.36 -2.86
N PRO A 193 -9.61 -11.27 -3.57
CA PRO A 193 -10.09 -11.32 -4.95
C PRO A 193 -9.08 -11.88 -5.95
N ALA A 194 -9.51 -12.04 -7.20
CA ALA A 194 -8.61 -12.28 -8.30
C ALA A 194 -7.60 -11.12 -8.45
N LEU A 195 -6.34 -11.47 -8.74
CA LEU A 195 -5.26 -10.48 -8.84
C LEU A 195 -5.54 -9.46 -9.96
N SER A 196 -5.56 -8.19 -9.58
CA SER A 196 -5.57 -7.05 -10.50
C SER A 196 -4.16 -6.50 -10.73
N ASP A 197 -4.01 -5.59 -11.69
CA ASP A 197 -2.77 -4.81 -11.85
C ASP A 197 -2.67 -3.73 -10.77
N PHE A 198 -1.48 -3.17 -10.54
CA PHE A 198 -1.24 -2.21 -9.47
C PHE A 198 -2.20 -1.02 -9.54
N ARG A 199 -2.37 -0.45 -10.74
CA ARG A 199 -3.35 0.62 -10.99
C ARG A 199 -4.79 0.22 -10.68
N GLY A 200 -5.17 -1.03 -10.95
CA GLY A 200 -6.50 -1.55 -10.64
C GLY A 200 -6.71 -1.72 -9.14
N ALA A 201 -5.72 -2.25 -8.42
CA ALA A 201 -5.74 -2.34 -6.96
C ALA A 201 -5.83 -0.94 -6.31
N GLU A 202 -5.07 0.03 -6.82
CA GLU A 202 -5.15 1.43 -6.37
C GLU A 202 -6.52 2.08 -6.64
N ARG A 203 -7.18 1.72 -7.76
CA ARG A 203 -8.56 2.15 -8.04
C ARG A 203 -9.55 1.60 -6.99
N GLN A 204 -9.38 0.33 -6.61
CA GLN A 204 -10.19 -0.29 -5.55
C GLN A 204 -9.93 0.34 -4.18
N LEU A 205 -8.67 0.65 -3.84
CA LEU A 205 -8.30 1.35 -2.60
C LEU A 205 -8.83 2.80 -2.56
N ALA A 206 -8.99 3.45 -3.72
CA ALA A 206 -9.71 4.72 -3.84
C ALA A 206 -11.24 4.57 -3.63
N GLY A 207 -11.72 3.34 -3.52
CA GLY A 207 -13.12 2.98 -3.26
C GLY A 207 -13.97 2.88 -4.53
N PHE A 208 -13.37 2.56 -5.67
CA PHE A 208 -14.07 2.30 -6.92
C PHE A 208 -13.90 0.83 -7.34
N PHE A 209 -15.03 0.15 -7.49
CA PHE A 209 -15.09 -1.27 -7.81
C PHE A 209 -15.91 -1.45 -9.08
N ASP A 210 -15.34 -2.09 -10.10
CA ASP A 210 -16.07 -2.37 -11.36
C ASP A 210 -17.18 -3.41 -11.12
N ASP A 211 -16.88 -4.42 -10.30
CA ASP A 211 -17.86 -5.38 -9.77
C ASP A 211 -17.52 -5.68 -8.32
N LEU A 212 -18.28 -5.07 -7.41
CA LEU A 212 -18.07 -5.23 -5.98
C LEU A 212 -18.31 -6.67 -5.53
N GLU A 213 -19.30 -7.37 -6.10
CA GLU A 213 -19.68 -8.72 -5.67
C GLU A 213 -18.53 -9.70 -5.93
N SER A 214 -17.97 -9.69 -7.14
CA SER A 214 -16.81 -10.54 -7.43
C SER A 214 -15.55 -10.11 -6.69
N THR A 215 -15.37 -8.80 -6.46
CA THR A 215 -14.19 -8.29 -5.73
C THR A 215 -14.20 -8.69 -4.24
N VAL A 216 -15.36 -8.90 -3.62
CA VAL A 216 -15.45 -9.30 -2.21
C VAL A 216 -15.75 -10.79 -2.01
N ALA A 217 -15.95 -11.55 -3.10
CA ALA A 217 -16.27 -12.98 -3.05
C ALA A 217 -15.07 -13.89 -2.72
N GLY A 218 -13.85 -13.33 -2.66
CA GLY A 218 -12.65 -14.08 -2.29
C GLY A 218 -12.71 -14.63 -0.86
N PRO A 219 -12.06 -15.77 -0.57
CA PRO A 219 -11.96 -16.28 0.80
C PRO A 219 -11.30 -15.21 1.70
N SER A 220 -12.00 -14.80 2.77
CA SER A 220 -11.52 -13.79 3.71
C SER A 220 -10.99 -14.38 5.02
N ALA A 221 -11.22 -15.67 5.25
CA ALA A 221 -10.78 -16.40 6.43
C ALA A 221 -10.19 -17.75 6.02
N ALA A 222 -9.09 -18.12 6.69
CA ALA A 222 -8.47 -19.43 6.56
C ALA A 222 -8.73 -20.26 7.83
N VAL A 223 -8.58 -21.58 7.70
CA VAL A 223 -8.97 -22.54 8.76
C VAL A 223 -8.17 -22.28 10.03
N GLU A 224 -6.90 -21.95 9.88
CA GLU A 224 -5.95 -21.61 10.94
C GLU A 224 -6.45 -20.40 11.74
N THR A 225 -6.87 -19.34 11.04
CA THR A 225 -7.35 -18.09 11.64
C THR A 225 -8.62 -18.30 12.47
N VAL A 226 -9.55 -19.14 12.01
CA VAL A 226 -10.83 -19.40 12.71
C VAL A 226 -10.77 -20.55 13.71
N ARG A 227 -9.65 -21.28 13.78
CA ARG A 227 -9.56 -22.54 14.55
C ARG A 227 -9.88 -22.34 16.03
N GLY A 228 -9.39 -21.24 16.62
CA GLY A 228 -9.66 -20.91 18.02
C GLY A 228 -11.14 -20.66 18.29
N ALA A 229 -11.81 -19.91 17.40
CA ALA A 229 -13.23 -19.61 17.52
C ALA A 229 -14.10 -20.88 17.35
N GLN A 230 -13.75 -21.74 16.39
CA GLN A 230 -14.42 -23.02 16.19
C GLN A 230 -14.30 -23.93 17.42
N LEU A 231 -13.09 -24.07 17.98
CA LEU A 231 -12.86 -24.85 19.19
C LEU A 231 -13.62 -24.30 20.40
N ALA A 232 -13.69 -22.98 20.54
CA ALA A 232 -14.47 -22.35 21.60
C ALA A 232 -15.97 -22.67 21.45
N HIS A 233 -16.50 -22.58 20.23
CA HIS A 233 -17.89 -22.93 19.95
C HIS A 233 -18.19 -24.42 20.24
N GLU A 234 -17.37 -25.33 19.71
CA GLU A 234 -17.50 -26.78 19.90
C GLU A 234 -17.48 -27.18 21.39
N ARG A 235 -16.70 -26.47 22.21
CA ARG A 235 -16.52 -26.76 23.64
C ARG A 235 -17.44 -25.94 24.55
N GLY A 236 -18.27 -25.07 24.00
CA GLY A 236 -19.11 -24.16 24.76
C GLY A 236 -18.31 -23.18 25.64
N TRP A 237 -17.10 -22.82 25.22
CA TRP A 237 -16.28 -21.83 25.91
C TRP A 237 -16.84 -20.44 25.68
N ILE A 238 -17.12 -19.73 26.77
CA ILE A 238 -17.63 -18.38 26.77
C ILE A 238 -16.66 -17.54 27.61
N ALA A 239 -16.21 -16.42 27.06
CA ALA A 239 -15.42 -15.47 27.83
C ALA A 239 -16.27 -14.91 28.99
N PRO A 240 -15.72 -14.79 30.21
CA PRO A 240 -16.44 -14.11 31.29
C PRO A 240 -16.78 -12.67 30.86
N SER A 241 -17.87 -12.13 31.39
CA SER A 241 -18.20 -10.71 31.19
C SER A 241 -17.04 -9.85 31.69
N MET A 242 -16.60 -8.90 30.87
CA MET A 242 -15.77 -7.82 31.39
C MET A 242 -16.62 -7.04 32.41
N PRO A 243 -16.09 -6.72 33.59
CA PRO A 243 -16.78 -5.84 34.52
C PRO A 243 -16.99 -4.46 33.87
N ASP A 244 -18.15 -3.85 34.08
CA ASP A 244 -18.42 -2.47 33.61
C ASP A 244 -17.50 -1.45 34.28
N ASP A 245 -17.14 -1.72 35.55
CA ASP A 245 -16.23 -0.92 36.34
C ASP A 245 -14.96 -1.73 36.65
N VAL A 246 -13.86 -1.39 35.98
CA VAL A 246 -12.52 -1.88 36.32
C VAL A 246 -11.76 -0.72 36.96
N GLU A 247 -11.30 -0.91 38.20
CA GLU A 247 -10.43 0.07 38.85
C GLU A 247 -9.12 0.17 38.05
N LEU A 248 -8.98 1.26 37.28
CA LEU A 248 -7.77 1.53 36.52
C LEU A 248 -6.64 1.92 37.48
N PRO A 249 -5.39 1.50 37.22
CA PRO A 249 -4.27 1.97 38.02
C PRO A 249 -4.19 3.50 37.98
N PRO A 250 -3.76 4.16 39.08
CA PRO A 250 -3.64 5.61 39.10
C PRO A 250 -2.68 6.05 37.99
N LEU A 251 -3.14 6.99 37.15
CA LEU A 251 -2.29 7.59 36.14
C LEU A 251 -1.13 8.33 36.84
N PRO A 252 0.11 8.22 36.36
CA PRO A 252 1.20 9.00 36.89
C PRO A 252 0.85 10.50 36.80
N GLU A 253 1.19 11.25 37.84
CA GLU A 253 1.01 12.71 37.82
C GLU A 253 1.72 13.30 36.59
N LYS A 254 1.01 14.15 35.84
CA LYS A 254 1.60 14.86 34.70
C LYS A 254 2.84 15.61 35.20
N LYS A 255 4.01 15.22 34.71
CA LYS A 255 5.26 15.99 34.88
C LYS A 255 5.21 17.26 34.04
#